data_AF-A0A978TVD0-F1
#
_entry.id   AF-A0A978TVD0-F1
#
_cell.length_a   1.000
_cell.length_b   1.000
_cell.length_c   1.000
_cell.angle_alpha   90.00
_cell.angle_beta   90.00
_cell.angle_gamma   90.00
#
_symmetry.space_group_name_H-M   'P 1'
#
loop_
_entity.id
_entity.type
_entity.pdbx_description
1 polymer ?
#
loop_
_entity_poly.entity_id
_entity_poly.type
_entity_poly.pdbx_seq_one_letter_code
_entity_poly.pdbx_strand_id
1 'polypeptide(L)'
;MFYNWLTPSHFIMLGLLFGFAVAHSGLAALRPWGEEKIGARAYRVLFALVSLPLATILIIYFFNHRYDGAQLWMVQGVPAVKPIVWGLSFVSFLFLYPSTFNLLEVAAVAKPQVYLHETGIIRVCRHPQMVGQIIWCVAHTLWLGTSFMVVTSAGLILHHIFGVWHGDRRLAKRFGESFETLKSRTSIVPFLAILQGKQTLVWQEFLRPAYLGVLVFVFGFWWAHPWLIRATGNVAW
;
A
#
# COMPACT_ATOMS: atom_id res chain seq x y z
N MET A 1 -16.08 -28.88 18.23
CA MET A 1 -15.88 -27.61 18.96
C MET A 1 -15.76 -26.51 17.93
N PHE A 2 -16.76 -25.62 17.82
CA PHE A 2 -16.59 -24.40 17.05
C PHE A 2 -15.72 -23.45 17.87
N TYR A 3 -14.67 -22.92 17.28
CA TYR A 3 -13.83 -21.92 17.91
C TYR A 3 -14.65 -20.63 18.07
N ASN A 4 -15.11 -20.33 19.30
CA ASN A 4 -15.93 -19.14 19.60
C ASN A 4 -15.26 -17.80 19.25
N TRP A 5 -13.95 -17.82 18.95
CA TRP A 5 -13.19 -16.64 18.52
C TRP A 5 -13.22 -16.42 17.00
N LEU A 6 -13.53 -17.44 16.19
CA LEU A 6 -13.53 -17.34 14.74
C LEU A 6 -14.90 -16.82 14.26
N THR A 7 -15.03 -15.50 14.27
CA THR A 7 -16.24 -14.79 13.86
C THR A 7 -16.39 -14.74 12.33
N PRO A 8 -17.62 -14.57 11.79
CA PRO A 8 -17.84 -14.34 10.36
C PRO A 8 -17.00 -13.20 9.78
N SER A 9 -16.62 -12.22 10.61
CA SER A 9 -15.84 -11.07 10.16
C SER A 9 -14.46 -11.40 9.62
N HIS A 10 -13.83 -12.48 10.08
CA HIS A 10 -12.57 -12.98 9.50
C HIS A 10 -12.76 -13.38 8.04
N PHE A 11 -13.80 -14.16 7.76
CA PHE A 11 -14.09 -14.66 6.41
C PHE A 11 -14.60 -13.55 5.48
N ILE A 12 -15.42 -12.64 5.99
CA ILE A 12 -15.89 -11.48 5.23
C ILE A 12 -14.68 -10.60 4.86
N MET A 13 -13.78 -10.30 5.81
CA MET A 13 -12.57 -9.53 5.53
C MET A 13 -11.69 -10.21 4.47
N LEU A 14 -11.46 -11.52 4.59
CA LEU A 14 -10.70 -12.27 3.59
C LEU A 14 -11.38 -12.24 2.21
N GLY A 15 -12.70 -12.37 2.16
CA GLY A 15 -13.47 -12.26 0.92
C GLY A 15 -13.37 -10.88 0.30
N LEU A 16 -13.46 -9.81 1.10
CA LEU A 16 -13.28 -8.44 0.65
C LEU A 16 -11.86 -8.18 0.14
N LEU A 17 -10.83 -8.66 0.86
CA LEU A 17 -9.43 -8.52 0.45
C LEU A 17 -9.16 -9.28 -0.85
N PHE A 18 -9.70 -10.48 -1.00
CA PHE A 18 -9.61 -11.27 -2.21
C PHE A 18 -10.33 -10.59 -3.37
N GLY A 19 -11.57 -10.13 -3.17
CA GLY A 19 -12.33 -9.39 -4.18
C GLY A 19 -11.62 -8.13 -4.64
N PHE A 20 -11.08 -7.34 -3.72
CA PHE A 20 -10.24 -6.19 -4.04
C PHE A 20 -8.98 -6.59 -4.80
N ALA A 21 -8.27 -7.63 -4.35
CA ALA A 21 -7.06 -8.10 -5.02
C ALA A 21 -7.33 -8.52 -6.47
N VAL A 22 -8.43 -9.25 -6.72
CA VAL A 22 -8.88 -9.66 -8.06
C VAL A 22 -9.24 -8.44 -8.90
N ALA A 23 -10.09 -7.54 -8.39
CA ALA A 23 -10.52 -6.37 -9.15
C ALA A 23 -9.35 -5.43 -9.46
N HIS A 24 -8.58 -5.04 -8.44
CA HIS A 24 -7.49 -4.09 -8.55
C HIS A 24 -6.34 -4.63 -9.42
N SER A 25 -5.89 -5.86 -9.15
CA SER A 25 -4.81 -6.49 -9.92
C SER A 25 -5.30 -6.89 -11.31
N GLY A 26 -6.52 -7.39 -11.45
CA GLY A 26 -7.13 -7.74 -12.73
C GLY A 26 -7.23 -6.53 -13.66
N LEU A 27 -7.76 -5.40 -13.16
CA LEU A 27 -7.77 -4.15 -13.92
C LEU A 27 -6.35 -3.65 -14.21
N ALA A 28 -5.37 -3.86 -13.32
CA ALA A 28 -3.99 -3.48 -13.62
C ALA A 28 -3.40 -4.34 -14.76
N ALA A 29 -3.78 -5.61 -14.85
CA ALA A 29 -3.36 -6.53 -15.91
C ALA A 29 -4.07 -6.25 -17.24
N LEU A 30 -5.35 -5.89 -17.21
CA LEU A 30 -6.17 -5.59 -18.38
C LEU A 30 -5.86 -4.22 -19.01
N ARG A 31 -5.09 -3.37 -18.32
CA ARG A 31 -4.77 -2.02 -18.76
C ARG A 31 -4.29 -1.92 -20.22
N PRO A 32 -3.30 -2.69 -20.70
CA PRO A 32 -2.82 -2.55 -22.08
C PRO A 32 -3.96 -2.71 -23.11
N TRP A 33 -4.80 -3.73 -22.91
CA TRP A 33 -5.96 -3.97 -23.77
C TRP A 33 -7.05 -2.90 -23.60
N GLY A 34 -7.34 -2.49 -22.36
CA GLY A 34 -8.40 -1.52 -22.09
C GLY A 34 -8.07 -0.11 -22.58
N GLU A 35 -6.81 0.32 -22.47
CA GLU A 35 -6.37 1.62 -22.98
C GLU A 35 -6.47 1.73 -24.51
N GLU A 36 -6.32 0.61 -25.25
CA GLU A 36 -6.54 0.57 -26.70
C GLU A 36 -8.01 0.75 -27.09
N LYS A 37 -8.95 0.36 -26.22
CA LYS A 37 -10.39 0.41 -26.51
C LYS A 37 -11.05 1.73 -26.13
N ILE A 38 -10.73 2.25 -24.94
CA ILE A 38 -11.40 3.43 -24.37
C ILE A 38 -10.45 4.60 -24.13
N GLY A 39 -9.16 4.44 -24.42
CA GLY A 39 -8.13 5.44 -24.16
C GLY A 39 -7.65 5.46 -22.70
N ALA A 40 -6.42 5.94 -22.50
CA ALA A 40 -5.74 5.91 -21.21
C ALA A 40 -6.44 6.72 -20.10
N ARG A 41 -7.10 7.83 -20.46
CA ARG A 41 -7.82 8.67 -19.48
C ARG A 41 -9.09 7.99 -18.98
N ALA A 42 -9.95 7.52 -19.87
CA ALA A 42 -11.17 6.82 -19.48
C ALA A 42 -10.86 5.55 -18.70
N TYR A 43 -9.82 4.80 -19.11
CA TYR A 43 -9.36 3.62 -18.38
C TYR A 43 -8.88 3.96 -16.96
N ARG A 44 -8.12 5.04 -16.78
CA ARG A 44 -7.67 5.51 -15.45
C ARG A 44 -8.86 5.86 -14.55
N VAL A 45 -9.89 6.54 -15.09
CA VAL A 45 -11.12 6.87 -14.34
C VAL A 45 -11.87 5.60 -13.95
N LEU A 46 -12.09 4.67 -14.89
CA LEU A 46 -12.73 3.38 -14.60
C LEU A 46 -11.98 2.61 -13.52
N PHE A 47 -10.65 2.53 -13.64
CA PHE A 47 -9.81 1.87 -12.66
C PHE A 47 -9.99 2.46 -11.26
N ALA A 48 -10.03 3.79 -11.15
CA ALA A 48 -10.25 4.50 -9.89
C ALA A 48 -11.67 4.30 -9.34
N LEU A 49 -12.69 4.38 -10.19
CA LEU A 49 -14.10 4.20 -9.81
C LEU A 49 -14.42 2.78 -9.35
N VAL A 50 -13.62 1.77 -9.73
CA VAL A 50 -13.74 0.41 -9.17
C VAL A 50 -12.89 0.25 -7.91
N SER A 51 -11.62 0.68 -7.97
CA SER A 51 -10.67 0.42 -6.87
C SER A 51 -10.98 1.23 -5.62
N LEU A 52 -11.35 2.51 -5.75
CA LEU A 52 -11.57 3.39 -4.60
C LEU A 52 -12.80 2.96 -3.79
N PRO A 53 -13.98 2.67 -4.38
CA PRO A 53 -15.10 2.17 -3.59
C PRO A 53 -14.83 0.85 -2.89
N LEU A 54 -14.17 -0.11 -3.56
CA LEU A 54 -13.81 -1.39 -2.93
C LEU A 54 -12.83 -1.18 -1.76
N ALA A 55 -11.85 -0.29 -1.91
CA ALA A 55 -10.95 0.08 -0.82
C ALA A 55 -11.70 0.76 0.33
N THR A 56 -12.66 1.65 0.04
CA THR A 56 -13.49 2.31 1.05
C THR A 56 -14.31 1.31 1.85
N ILE A 57 -14.96 0.33 1.19
CA ILE A 57 -15.72 -0.73 1.85
C ILE A 57 -14.81 -1.53 2.79
N LEU A 58 -13.63 -1.94 2.30
CA LEU A 58 -12.62 -2.64 3.09
C LEU A 58 -12.23 -1.86 4.36
N ILE A 59 -11.97 -0.56 4.21
CA ILE A 59 -11.55 0.31 5.31
C ILE A 59 -12.69 0.46 6.35
N ILE A 60 -13.92 0.72 5.90
CA ILE A 60 -15.09 0.84 6.79
C ILE A 60 -15.30 -0.48 7.56
N TYR A 61 -15.29 -1.60 6.85
CA TYR A 61 -15.45 -2.92 7.44
C TYR A 61 -14.35 -3.21 8.47
N PHE A 62 -13.09 -2.92 8.12
CA PHE A 62 -11.96 -3.05 9.04
C PHE A 62 -12.17 -2.23 10.32
N PHE A 63 -12.52 -0.96 10.21
CA PHE A 63 -12.72 -0.13 11.39
C PHE A 63 -13.83 -0.66 12.29
N ASN A 64 -14.96 -1.09 11.72
CA ASN A 64 -16.09 -1.61 12.48
C ASN A 64 -15.79 -2.94 13.20
N HIS A 65 -14.87 -3.76 12.66
CA HIS A 65 -14.55 -5.09 13.18
C HIS A 65 -13.14 -5.23 13.78
N ARG A 66 -12.38 -4.14 13.91
CA ARG A 66 -10.96 -4.15 14.32
C ARG A 66 -10.69 -4.84 15.67
N TYR A 67 -11.69 -4.92 16.54
CA TYR A 67 -11.59 -5.57 17.85
C TYR A 67 -12.22 -6.97 17.90
N ASP A 68 -12.72 -7.49 16.79
CA ASP A 68 -13.32 -8.82 16.73
C ASP A 68 -12.27 -9.93 16.94
N GLY A 69 -12.76 -11.09 17.37
CA GLY A 69 -11.97 -12.30 17.52
C GLY A 69 -11.26 -12.43 18.86
N ALA A 70 -10.26 -13.31 18.94
CA ALA A 70 -9.51 -13.54 20.16
C ALA A 70 -8.55 -12.38 20.43
N GLN A 71 -8.47 -11.91 21.67
CA GLN A 71 -7.39 -11.04 22.13
C GLN A 71 -6.11 -11.88 22.32
N LEU A 72 -5.11 -11.61 21.49
CA LEU A 72 -3.81 -12.28 21.49
C LEU A 72 -2.77 -11.55 22.35
N TRP A 73 -2.77 -10.21 22.34
CA TRP A 73 -1.91 -9.39 23.20
C TRP A 73 -2.52 -8.01 23.49
N MET A 74 -2.18 -7.41 24.62
CA MET A 74 -2.62 -6.07 25.02
C MET A 74 -1.41 -5.30 25.55
N VAL A 75 -0.84 -4.43 24.72
CA VAL A 75 0.46 -3.79 24.97
C VAL A 75 0.40 -2.25 24.96
N GLN A 76 -0.80 -1.67 24.88
CA GLN A 76 -1.02 -0.23 24.79
C GLN A 76 -0.62 0.51 26.09
N GLY A 77 -0.57 -0.20 27.22
CA GLY A 77 -0.05 0.31 28.50
C GLY A 77 1.48 0.33 28.60
N VAL A 78 2.21 -0.29 27.67
CA VAL A 78 3.67 -0.30 27.67
C VAL A 78 4.19 1.02 27.08
N PRO A 79 4.95 1.84 27.83
CA PRO A 79 5.34 3.20 27.40
C PRO A 79 6.04 3.26 26.04
N ALA A 80 6.84 2.25 25.70
CA ALA A 80 7.58 2.19 24.45
C ALA A 80 6.72 1.84 23.22
N VAL A 81 5.57 1.18 23.39
CA VAL A 81 4.81 0.65 22.24
C VAL A 81 4.19 1.76 21.41
N LYS A 82 3.59 2.76 22.06
CA LYS A 82 3.01 3.91 21.35
C LYS A 82 4.05 4.60 20.45
N PRO A 83 5.20 5.10 20.93
CA PRO A 83 6.18 5.74 20.07
C PRO A 83 6.74 4.81 18.98
N ILE A 84 6.88 3.50 19.23
CA ILE A 84 7.27 2.52 18.21
C ILE A 84 6.24 2.45 17.09
N VAL A 85 4.95 2.27 17.40
CA VAL A 85 3.87 2.19 16.41
C VAL A 85 3.77 3.48 15.59
N TRP A 86 3.91 4.64 16.24
CA TRP A 86 3.96 5.94 15.57
C TRP A 86 5.17 6.05 14.63
N GLY A 87 6.36 5.68 15.09
CA GLY A 87 7.59 5.71 14.30
C GLY A 87 7.53 4.80 13.08
N LEU A 88 7.04 3.56 13.26
CA LEU A 88 6.84 2.62 12.16
C LEU A 88 5.81 3.15 11.15
N SER A 89 4.70 3.71 11.62
CA SER A 89 3.68 4.29 10.74
C SER A 89 4.23 5.48 9.96
N PHE A 90 5.01 6.36 10.60
CA PHE A 90 5.69 7.47 9.93
C PHE A 90 6.62 6.97 8.81
N VAL A 91 7.49 6.00 9.11
CA VAL A 91 8.39 5.39 8.12
C VAL A 91 7.61 4.73 6.99
N SER A 92 6.53 4.01 7.31
CA SER A 92 5.65 3.40 6.32
C SER A 92 5.13 4.42 5.30
N PHE A 93 4.64 5.57 5.75
CA PHE A 93 4.13 6.60 4.85
C PHE A 93 5.23 7.24 3.97
N LEU A 94 6.47 7.32 4.44
CA LEU A 94 7.60 7.73 3.58
C LEU A 94 7.82 6.75 2.42
N PHE A 95 7.61 5.45 2.66
CA PHE A 95 7.67 4.42 1.62
C PHE A 95 6.42 4.41 0.70
N LEU A 96 5.27 4.85 1.21
CA LEU A 96 4.06 5.06 0.40
C LEU A 96 4.13 6.32 -0.48
N TYR A 97 5.25 7.06 -0.45
CA TYR A 97 5.49 8.20 -1.31
C TYR A 97 5.16 7.86 -2.78
N PRO A 98 4.31 8.67 -3.44
CA PRO A 98 3.88 8.44 -4.82
C PRO A 98 4.99 8.77 -5.83
N SER A 99 6.12 8.06 -5.79
CA SER A 99 7.28 8.30 -6.67
C SER A 99 7.01 8.04 -8.15
N THR A 100 5.90 7.39 -8.46
CA THR A 100 5.49 7.01 -9.81
C THR A 100 4.46 7.95 -10.44
N PHE A 101 4.01 8.97 -9.71
CA PHE A 101 3.01 9.91 -10.23
C PHE A 101 3.67 11.14 -10.84
N ASN A 102 3.34 11.41 -12.09
CA ASN A 102 3.67 12.67 -12.75
C ASN A 102 2.51 13.66 -12.55
N LEU A 103 2.78 14.79 -11.89
CA LEU A 103 1.76 15.81 -11.58
C LEU A 103 1.05 16.35 -12.82
N LEU A 104 1.75 16.46 -13.95
CA LEU A 104 1.15 16.93 -15.20
C LEU A 104 0.14 15.93 -15.75
N GLU A 105 0.34 14.63 -15.54
CA GLU A 105 -0.65 13.62 -15.93
C GLU A 105 -1.86 13.60 -15.00
N VAL A 106 -1.66 13.90 -13.72
CA VAL A 106 -2.75 14.01 -12.73
C VAL A 106 -3.60 15.25 -13.04
N ALA A 107 -2.96 16.37 -13.38
CA ALA A 107 -3.62 17.60 -13.81
C ALA A 107 -4.23 17.51 -15.23
N ALA A 108 -4.25 16.32 -15.85
CA ALA A 108 -4.73 16.07 -17.21
C ALA A 108 -4.04 16.89 -18.33
N VAL A 109 -2.89 17.52 -18.03
CA VAL A 109 -2.06 18.25 -19.00
C VAL A 109 -1.31 17.25 -19.89
N ALA A 110 -0.71 16.22 -19.30
CA ALA A 110 0.02 15.17 -20.02
C ALA A 110 -0.83 13.91 -20.18
N LYS A 111 -0.53 13.12 -21.22
CA LYS A 111 -1.15 11.80 -21.39
C LYS A 111 -0.63 10.85 -20.31
N PRO A 112 -1.53 10.12 -19.60
CA PRO A 112 -1.17 9.03 -18.71
C PRO A 112 -0.18 8.02 -19.33
N GLN A 113 0.96 7.79 -18.70
CA GLN A 113 1.90 6.74 -19.11
C GLN A 113 2.44 5.95 -17.91
N VAL A 114 3.07 4.81 -18.22
CA VAL A 114 3.83 4.03 -17.24
C VAL A 114 5.30 4.27 -17.53
N TYR A 115 6.08 4.58 -16.50
CA TYR A 115 7.51 4.83 -16.61
C TYR A 115 8.31 3.82 -15.81
N LEU A 116 9.55 3.59 -16.23
CA LEU A 116 10.58 2.96 -15.42
C LEU A 116 11.26 4.06 -14.60
N HIS A 117 11.32 3.89 -13.28
CA HIS A 117 11.95 4.84 -12.37
C HIS A 117 13.15 4.19 -11.70
N GLU A 118 14.27 4.91 -11.61
CA GLU A 118 15.48 4.48 -10.90
C GLU A 118 16.00 5.58 -9.94
N THR A 119 15.13 6.51 -9.54
CA THR A 119 15.49 7.66 -8.69
C THR A 119 14.63 7.73 -7.43
N GLY A 120 15.09 8.51 -6.45
CA GLY A 120 14.45 8.72 -5.16
C GLY A 120 14.31 7.42 -4.38
N ILE A 121 13.12 7.20 -3.81
CA ILE A 121 12.82 6.00 -3.02
C ILE A 121 13.01 4.69 -3.80
N ILE A 122 12.93 4.73 -5.13
CA ILE A 122 13.13 3.53 -5.97
C ILE A 122 14.59 3.04 -5.92
N ARG A 123 15.56 3.93 -5.65
CA ARG A 123 16.95 3.53 -5.37
C ARG A 123 17.06 2.71 -4.08
N VAL A 124 16.22 3.01 -3.09
CA VAL A 124 16.16 2.28 -1.82
C VAL A 124 15.45 0.94 -2.00
N CYS A 125 14.29 0.92 -2.66
CA CYS A 125 13.51 -0.30 -2.92
C CYS A 125 12.68 -0.14 -4.21
N ARG A 126 12.68 -1.15 -5.09
CA ARG A 126 11.90 -1.17 -6.33
C ARG A 126 10.38 -1.15 -6.09
N HIS A 127 9.93 -1.69 -4.96
CA HIS A 127 8.51 -1.78 -4.59
C HIS A 127 8.26 -1.08 -3.25
N PRO A 128 8.42 0.26 -3.18
CA PRO A 128 8.37 0.97 -1.92
C PRO A 128 6.98 0.90 -1.30
N GLN A 129 5.90 0.86 -2.11
CA GLN A 129 4.54 0.70 -1.61
C GLN A 129 4.34 -0.62 -0.85
N MET A 130 4.93 -1.73 -1.32
CA MET A 130 4.87 -3.02 -0.63
C MET A 130 5.57 -2.95 0.73
N VAL A 131 6.76 -2.34 0.79
CA VAL A 131 7.50 -2.15 2.04
C VAL A 131 6.71 -1.28 3.02
N GLY A 132 6.19 -0.15 2.55
CA GLY A 132 5.36 0.75 3.35
C GLY A 132 4.16 0.02 3.95
N GLN A 133 3.43 -0.75 3.15
CA GLN A 133 2.26 -1.49 3.61
C GLN A 133 2.61 -2.61 4.61
N ILE A 134 3.71 -3.33 4.39
CA ILE A 134 4.18 -4.33 5.37
C ILE A 134 4.52 -3.67 6.71
N ILE A 135 5.25 -2.55 6.70
CA ILE A 135 5.58 -1.81 7.93
C ILE A 135 4.30 -1.32 8.62
N TRP A 136 3.32 -0.82 7.86
CA TRP A 136 2.03 -0.38 8.39
C TRP A 136 1.28 -1.53 9.07
N CYS A 137 1.16 -2.69 8.39
CA CYS A 137 0.54 -3.90 8.92
C CYS A 137 1.23 -4.36 10.20
N VAL A 138 2.57 -4.37 10.25
CA VAL A 138 3.32 -4.74 11.45
C VAL A 138 3.01 -3.78 12.60
N ALA A 139 3.04 -2.47 12.36
CA ALA A 139 2.75 -1.46 13.37
C ALA A 139 1.32 -1.58 13.93
N HIS A 140 0.33 -1.74 13.06
CA HIS A 140 -1.07 -1.83 13.47
C HIS A 140 -1.41 -3.18 14.10
N THR A 141 -0.75 -4.26 13.68
CA THR A 141 -0.86 -5.57 14.34
C THR A 141 -0.32 -5.47 15.76
N LEU A 142 0.87 -4.88 15.95
CA LEU A 142 1.42 -4.63 17.28
C LEU A 142 0.43 -3.84 18.17
N TRP A 143 -0.23 -2.81 17.61
CA TRP A 143 -1.21 -2.00 18.35
C TRP A 143 -2.54 -2.70 18.62
N LEU A 144 -3.05 -3.48 17.67
CA LEU A 144 -4.34 -4.19 17.72
C LEU A 144 -4.08 -5.70 17.78
N GLY A 145 -3.88 -6.22 18.99
CA GLY A 145 -3.57 -7.63 19.20
C GLY A 145 -4.76 -8.56 19.13
N THR A 146 -5.56 -8.51 18.06
CA THR A 146 -6.71 -9.40 17.85
C THR A 146 -6.45 -10.40 16.72
N SER A 147 -7.09 -11.58 16.76
CA SER A 147 -7.02 -12.54 15.66
C SER A 147 -7.51 -11.95 14.34
N PHE A 148 -8.53 -11.09 14.38
CA PHE A 148 -9.03 -10.38 13.20
C PHE A 148 -7.96 -9.48 12.58
N MET A 149 -7.23 -8.71 13.39
CA MET A 149 -6.13 -7.87 12.91
C MET A 149 -5.02 -8.73 12.27
N VAL A 150 -4.65 -9.85 12.90
CA VAL A 150 -3.64 -10.76 12.34
C VAL A 150 -4.06 -11.28 10.98
N VAL A 151 -5.30 -11.75 10.83
CA VAL A 151 -5.84 -12.24 9.54
C VAL A 151 -5.89 -11.13 8.49
N THR A 152 -6.36 -9.94 8.87
CA THR A 152 -6.42 -8.77 7.98
C THR A 152 -5.03 -8.38 7.48
N SER A 153 -4.06 -8.23 8.40
CA SER A 153 -2.67 -7.91 8.07
C SER A 153 -2.02 -8.97 7.21
N ALA A 154 -2.21 -10.25 7.53
CA ALA A 154 -1.68 -11.35 6.73
C ALA A 154 -2.22 -11.31 5.29
N GLY A 155 -3.55 -11.14 5.13
CA GLY A 155 -4.17 -11.02 3.81
C GLY A 155 -3.65 -9.83 3.02
N LEU A 156 -3.49 -8.66 3.66
CA LEU A 156 -2.98 -7.46 3.00
C LEU A 156 -1.48 -7.59 2.64
N ILE A 157 -0.66 -8.17 3.52
CA ILE A 157 0.75 -8.47 3.25
C ILE A 157 0.87 -9.43 2.05
N LEU A 158 0.09 -10.51 2.03
CA LEU A 158 0.07 -11.46 0.92
C LEU A 158 -0.31 -10.79 -0.40
N HIS A 159 -1.32 -9.91 -0.39
CA HIS A 159 -1.68 -9.11 -1.55
C HIS A 159 -0.52 -8.24 -2.05
N HIS A 160 0.21 -7.57 -1.16
CA HIS A 160 1.34 -6.73 -1.56
C HIS A 160 2.54 -7.52 -2.06
N ILE A 161 2.83 -8.69 -1.47
CA ILE A 161 3.85 -9.61 -1.98
C ILE A 161 3.46 -10.13 -3.37
N PHE A 162 2.20 -10.53 -3.56
CA PHE A 162 1.68 -10.87 -4.89
C PHE A 162 1.82 -9.68 -5.86
N GLY A 163 1.53 -8.47 -5.40
CA GLY A 163 1.68 -7.23 -6.16
C GLY A 163 3.08 -6.99 -6.70
N VAL A 164 4.13 -7.40 -5.98
CA VAL A 164 5.53 -7.34 -6.42
C VAL A 164 5.74 -8.21 -7.66
N TRP A 165 5.41 -9.51 -7.55
CA TRP A 165 5.53 -10.44 -8.67
C TRP A 165 4.67 -10.00 -9.86
N HIS A 166 3.41 -9.67 -9.59
CA HIS A 166 2.45 -9.27 -10.61
C HIS A 166 2.90 -7.99 -11.31
N GLY A 167 3.42 -7.00 -10.55
CA GLY A 167 3.99 -5.75 -11.06
C GLY A 167 5.22 -5.98 -11.93
N ASP A 168 6.22 -6.70 -11.42
CA ASP A 168 7.44 -7.01 -12.17
C ASP A 168 7.13 -7.77 -13.47
N ARG A 169 6.19 -8.73 -13.44
CA ARG A 169 5.75 -9.45 -14.65
C ARG A 169 5.14 -8.52 -15.69
N ARG A 170 4.30 -7.55 -15.28
CA ARG A 170 3.71 -6.57 -16.21
C ARG A 170 4.76 -5.63 -16.79
N LEU A 171 5.71 -5.18 -15.97
CA LEU A 171 6.80 -4.30 -16.43
C LEU A 171 7.74 -5.04 -17.38
N ALA A 172 8.11 -6.28 -17.08
CA ALA A 172 8.91 -7.12 -17.98
C ALA A 172 8.22 -7.33 -19.33
N LYS A 173 6.92 -7.64 -19.34
CA LYS A 173 6.15 -7.80 -20.58
C LYS A 173 6.10 -6.50 -21.40
N ARG A 174 6.04 -5.34 -20.75
CA ARG A 174 5.89 -4.04 -21.42
C ARG A 174 7.21 -3.45 -21.91
N PHE A 175 8.29 -3.60 -21.14
CA PHE A 175 9.56 -2.91 -21.38
C PHE A 175 10.74 -3.84 -21.70
N GLY A 176 10.55 -5.16 -21.63
CA GLY A 176 11.56 -6.15 -21.97
C GLY A 176 12.90 -5.91 -21.28
N GLU A 177 13.96 -5.83 -22.08
CA GLU A 177 15.35 -5.66 -21.63
C GLU A 177 15.57 -4.38 -20.80
N SER A 178 14.83 -3.31 -21.07
CA SER A 178 14.92 -2.08 -20.27
C SER A 178 14.50 -2.33 -18.82
N PHE A 179 13.48 -3.15 -18.59
CA PHE A 179 13.08 -3.51 -17.24
C PHE A 179 14.04 -4.50 -16.58
N GLU A 180 14.60 -5.47 -17.32
CA GLU A 180 15.60 -6.39 -16.77
C GLU A 180 16.88 -5.64 -16.35
N THR A 181 17.29 -4.62 -17.11
CA THR A 181 18.39 -3.73 -16.72
C THR A 181 18.08 -3.01 -15.41
N LEU A 182 16.90 -2.38 -15.29
CA LEU A 182 16.45 -1.75 -14.05
C LEU A 182 16.42 -2.72 -12.88
N LYS A 183 15.89 -3.92 -13.12
CA LYS A 183 15.77 -4.98 -12.12
C LYS A 183 17.14 -5.44 -11.62
N SER A 184 18.15 -5.48 -12.48
CA SER A 184 19.53 -5.82 -12.13
C SER A 184 20.20 -4.78 -11.20
N ARG A 185 19.77 -3.52 -11.27
CA ARG A 185 20.31 -2.38 -10.51
C ARG A 185 19.50 -2.02 -9.26
N THR A 186 18.40 -2.70 -9.00
CA THR A 186 17.46 -2.41 -7.91
C THR A 186 17.13 -3.67 -7.12
N SER A 187 16.56 -3.50 -5.91
CA SER A 187 16.16 -4.62 -5.05
C SER A 187 14.75 -4.42 -4.51
N ILE A 188 14.05 -5.52 -4.21
CA ILE A 188 12.79 -5.48 -3.47
C ILE A 188 13.02 -5.32 -1.96
N VAL A 189 14.21 -5.71 -1.47
CA VAL A 189 14.62 -5.51 -0.08
C VAL A 189 15.23 -4.11 0.05
N PRO A 190 14.72 -3.25 0.95
CA PRO A 190 15.27 -1.91 1.17
C PRO A 190 16.78 -1.91 1.36
N PHE A 191 17.46 -0.96 0.72
CA PHE A 191 18.91 -0.70 0.78
C PHE A 191 19.82 -1.83 0.25
N LEU A 192 19.31 -3.03 -0.03
CA LEU A 192 20.14 -4.17 -0.45
C LEU A 192 20.93 -3.89 -1.74
N ALA A 193 20.32 -3.24 -2.73
CA ALA A 193 21.03 -2.88 -3.96
C ALA A 193 22.14 -1.86 -3.73
N ILE A 194 21.98 -0.97 -2.75
CA ILE A 194 22.98 0.02 -2.36
C ILE A 194 24.14 -0.65 -1.63
N LEU A 195 23.83 -1.53 -0.67
CA LEU A 195 24.83 -2.33 0.05
C LEU A 195 25.65 -3.23 -0.89
N GLN A 196 25.04 -3.71 -1.98
CA GLN A 196 25.70 -4.50 -3.02
C GLN A 196 26.48 -3.66 -4.04
N GLY A 197 26.50 -2.33 -3.92
CA GLY A 197 27.15 -1.44 -4.89
C GLY A 197 26.48 -1.36 -6.26
N LYS A 198 25.28 -1.94 -6.42
CA LYS A 198 24.49 -1.90 -7.67
C LYS A 198 23.73 -0.59 -7.85
N GLN A 199 23.56 0.15 -6.75
CA GLN A 199 22.83 1.40 -6.68
C GLN A 199 23.54 2.37 -5.76
N THR A 200 23.35 3.67 -5.95
CA THR A 200 23.89 4.71 -5.07
C THR A 200 22.76 5.47 -4.40
N LEU A 201 23.00 6.02 -3.22
CA LEU A 201 22.03 6.89 -2.56
C LEU A 201 22.34 8.35 -2.94
N VAL A 202 21.38 9.01 -3.58
CA VAL A 202 21.50 10.42 -3.99
C VAL A 202 20.53 11.24 -3.16
N TRP A 203 21.01 11.81 -2.06
CA TRP A 203 20.17 12.51 -1.08
C TRP A 203 19.39 13.69 -1.67
N GLN A 204 19.94 14.37 -2.67
CA GLN A 204 19.28 15.49 -3.35
C GLN A 204 17.96 15.07 -4.03
N GLU A 205 17.79 13.79 -4.40
CA GLU A 205 16.55 13.29 -5.01
C GLU A 205 15.38 13.26 -4.03
N PHE A 206 15.64 13.38 -2.73
CA PHE A 206 14.63 13.48 -1.67
C PHE A 206 14.24 14.92 -1.34
N LEU A 207 14.95 15.92 -1.88
CA LEU A 207 14.61 17.34 -1.75
C LEU A 207 13.52 17.74 -2.76
N ARG A 208 12.36 17.08 -2.70
CA ARG A 208 11.21 17.32 -3.59
C ARG A 208 10.02 17.86 -2.80
N PRO A 209 9.26 18.85 -3.30
CA PRO A 209 8.06 19.36 -2.64
C PRO A 209 7.03 18.28 -2.29
N ALA A 210 7.02 17.19 -3.06
CA ALA A 210 6.13 16.07 -2.80
C ALA A 210 6.43 15.35 -1.46
N TYR A 211 7.67 15.34 -0.96
CA TYR A 211 7.96 14.84 0.40
C TYR A 211 7.45 15.78 1.49
N LEU A 212 7.44 17.10 1.25
CA LEU A 212 6.74 18.02 2.16
C LEU A 212 5.25 17.70 2.20
N GLY A 213 4.64 17.41 1.04
CA GLY A 213 3.25 16.95 0.96
C GLY A 213 3.01 15.66 1.75
N VAL A 214 3.92 14.69 1.68
CA VAL A 214 3.86 13.48 2.52
C VAL A 214 3.97 13.82 4.00
N LEU A 215 4.91 14.69 4.40
CA LEU A 215 5.03 15.09 5.81
C LEU A 215 3.74 15.75 6.31
N VAL A 216 3.19 16.70 5.56
CA VAL A 216 1.91 17.35 5.89
C VAL A 216 0.79 16.31 6.00
N PHE A 217 0.72 15.36 5.05
CA PHE A 217 -0.27 14.28 5.10
C PHE A 217 -0.09 13.41 6.34
N VAL A 218 1.13 13.01 6.70
CA VAL A 218 1.40 12.15 7.86
C VAL A 218 1.02 12.85 9.16
N PHE A 219 1.42 14.11 9.34
CA PHE A 219 1.06 14.87 10.54
C PHE A 219 -0.43 15.21 10.60
N GLY A 220 -1.04 15.55 9.46
CA GLY A 220 -2.48 15.77 9.37
C GLY A 220 -3.28 14.51 9.67
N PHE A 221 -2.86 13.37 9.11
CA PHE A 221 -3.47 12.07 9.37
C PHE A 221 -3.27 11.64 10.82
N TRP A 222 -2.10 11.87 11.41
CA TRP A 222 -1.88 11.65 12.84
C TRP A 222 -2.91 12.40 13.68
N TRP A 223 -3.06 13.69 13.43
CA TRP A 223 -3.98 14.54 14.15
C TRP A 223 -5.45 14.15 13.93
N ALA A 224 -5.82 13.77 12.71
CA ALA A 224 -7.17 13.34 12.35
C ALA A 224 -7.48 11.88 12.69
N HIS A 225 -6.48 11.05 13.02
CA HIS A 225 -6.62 9.62 13.25
C HIS A 225 -7.71 9.28 14.29
N PRO A 226 -7.81 9.98 15.44
CA PRO A 226 -8.88 9.74 16.40
C PRO A 226 -10.29 10.02 15.85
N TRP A 227 -10.42 10.99 14.94
CA TRP A 227 -11.71 11.34 14.32
C TRP A 227 -12.12 10.35 13.26
N LEU A 228 -11.16 9.86 12.46
CA LEU A 228 -11.40 8.79 11.48
C LEU A 228 -11.99 7.55 12.15
N ILE A 229 -11.45 7.13 13.30
CA ILE A 229 -11.97 5.99 14.07
C ILE A 229 -13.43 6.23 14.52
N ARG A 230 -13.76 7.45 14.96
CA ARG A 230 -15.13 7.79 15.40
C ARG A 230 -16.11 7.89 14.24
N ALA A 231 -15.71 8.55 13.15
CA ALA A 231 -16.55 8.77 11.99
C ALA A 231 -16.91 7.45 11.30
N THR A 232 -15.92 6.58 11.11
CA THR A 232 -16.13 5.27 10.47
C THR A 232 -16.95 4.31 11.33
N GLY A 233 -16.79 4.37 12.66
CA GLY A 233 -17.59 3.59 13.61
C GLY A 233 -19.10 3.89 13.60
N ASN A 234 -19.52 5.01 13.00
CA ASN A 234 -20.92 5.43 12.89
C ASN A 234 -21.56 5.11 11.53
N VAL A 235 -20.79 4.52 10.60
CA VAL A 235 -21.30 4.14 9.28
C VAL A 235 -21.70 2.67 9.31
N ALA A 236 -22.97 2.40 9.01
CA ALA A 236 -23.47 1.04 8.83
C ALA A 236 -22.73 0.35 7.67
N TRP A 237 -22.40 -0.93 7.85
CA TRP A 237 -21.69 -1.77 6.88
C TRP A 237 -22.61 -2.77 6.21
#